data_AF-A0A948VUJ4-F1
#
_entry.id   AF-A0A948VUJ4-F1
#
_cell.length_a   1.000
_cell.length_b   1.000
_cell.length_c   1.000
_cell.angle_alpha   90.00
_cell.angle_beta   90.00
_cell.angle_gamma   90.00
#
_symmetry.space_group_name_H-M   'P 1'
#
loop_
_entity.id
_entity.type
_entity.pdbx_description
1 polymer ?
#
loop_
_entity_poly.entity_id
_entity_poly.type
_entity_poly.pdbx_seq_one_letter_code
_entity_poly.pdbx_strand_id
1 'polypeptide(L)'
;MSNTEFAHTRFSFQRRPTPVPGDMRIAWRVSLILLMLAASRSNRASLAKLHILNDAIRSNQISRLRDATDAETKILPWNLRVEPAFARAIDFVVGERLAEWTKAGGRASLKLTLRGLAAAKELDKVEDALEQERAIIAEHAKKLTEIRVSALLGERPAL
;
A
#
# COMPACT_ATOMS: atom_id res chain seq x y z
N MET A 1 18.59 -48.84 -17.75
CA MET A 1 18.33 -47.85 -18.82
C MET A 1 19.63 -47.67 -19.57
N SER A 2 19.66 -47.98 -20.87
CA SER A 2 20.89 -47.96 -21.68
C SER A 2 21.15 -46.54 -22.20
N ASN A 3 22.43 -46.20 -22.40
CA ASN A 3 22.89 -44.87 -22.81
C ASN A 3 22.28 -44.37 -24.14
N THR A 4 21.75 -45.28 -24.96
CA THR A 4 21.15 -45.01 -26.28
C THR A 4 19.79 -44.33 -26.21
N GLU A 5 19.09 -44.42 -25.08
CA GLU A 5 17.72 -43.89 -24.91
C GLU A 5 17.69 -42.34 -24.86
N PHE A 6 18.79 -41.70 -24.44
CA PHE A 6 18.91 -40.24 -24.39
C PHE A 6 19.18 -39.58 -25.74
N ALA A 7 19.72 -40.32 -26.72
CA ALA A 7 20.21 -39.75 -27.98
C ALA A 7 19.10 -39.24 -28.92
N HIS A 8 17.85 -39.65 -28.69
CA HIS A 8 16.71 -39.31 -29.56
C HIS A 8 15.59 -38.53 -28.86
N THR A 9 15.79 -38.12 -27.60
CA THR A 9 14.81 -37.32 -26.87
C THR A 9 14.90 -35.86 -27.33
N ARG A 10 13.86 -35.36 -28.02
CA ARG A 10 13.73 -33.92 -28.33
C ARG A 10 13.48 -33.13 -27.05
N PHE A 11 14.51 -32.50 -26.52
CA PHE A 11 14.35 -31.50 -25.46
C PHE A 11 13.86 -30.18 -26.06
N SER A 12 12.88 -29.56 -25.41
CA SER A 12 12.47 -28.18 -25.71
C SER A 12 12.66 -27.33 -24.47
N PHE A 13 13.30 -26.17 -24.63
CA PHE A 13 13.44 -25.19 -23.57
C PHE A 13 12.35 -24.14 -23.73
N GLN A 14 11.34 -24.19 -22.86
CA GLN A 14 10.32 -23.15 -22.78
C GLN A 14 10.69 -22.21 -21.64
N ARG A 15 10.89 -20.92 -21.94
CA ARG A 15 11.12 -19.90 -20.91
C ARG A 15 9.87 -19.83 -20.03
N ARG A 16 9.99 -20.23 -18.77
CA ARG A 16 8.90 -20.07 -17.80
C ARG A 16 8.79 -18.59 -17.39
N PRO A 17 7.57 -18.07 -17.16
CA PRO A 17 7.40 -16.74 -16.59
C PRO A 17 8.17 -16.64 -15.28
N THR A 18 8.90 -15.54 -15.08
CA THR A 18 9.53 -15.27 -13.79
C THR A 18 8.44 -14.86 -12.81
N PRO A 19 8.27 -15.56 -11.68
CA PRO A 19 7.26 -15.18 -10.70
C PRO A 19 7.59 -13.79 -10.14
N VAL A 20 6.65 -12.86 -10.28
CA VAL A 20 6.76 -11.53 -9.67
C VAL A 20 6.17 -11.60 -8.26
N PRO A 21 6.94 -11.27 -7.21
CA PRO A 21 6.44 -11.15 -5.85
C PRO A 21 5.18 -10.27 -5.80
N GLY A 22 4.22 -10.61 -4.93
CA GLY A 22 2.91 -9.93 -4.89
C GLY A 22 3.03 -8.41 -4.74
N ASP A 23 3.94 -7.97 -3.87
CA ASP A 23 4.25 -6.57 -3.57
C ASP A 23 4.93 -5.80 -4.72
N MET A 24 5.45 -6.51 -5.72
CA MET A 24 5.96 -5.92 -6.96
C MET A 24 4.89 -5.79 -8.05
N ARG A 25 3.70 -6.38 -7.86
CA ARG A 25 2.61 -6.29 -8.84
C ARG A 25 1.91 -4.94 -8.74
N ILE A 26 1.73 -4.27 -9.88
CA ILE A 26 1.03 -2.98 -9.97
C ILE A 26 -0.40 -3.11 -9.41
N ALA A 27 -1.10 -4.20 -9.77
CA ALA A 27 -2.45 -4.47 -9.29
C ALA A 27 -2.52 -4.48 -7.75
N TRP A 28 -1.56 -5.13 -7.08
CA TRP A 28 -1.51 -5.15 -5.62
C TRP A 28 -1.34 -3.74 -5.05
N ARG A 29 -0.41 -2.94 -5.58
CA ARG A 29 -0.16 -1.57 -5.08
C ARG A 29 -1.31 -0.62 -5.32
N VAL A 30 -1.92 -0.66 -6.50
CA VAL A 30 -3.09 0.16 -6.84
C VAL A 30 -4.21 -0.19 -5.88
N SER A 31 -4.54 -1.47 -5.73
CA SER A 31 -5.58 -1.92 -4.81
C SER A 31 -5.29 -1.51 -3.37
N LEU A 32 -4.04 -1.65 -2.90
CA LEU A 32 -3.64 -1.22 -1.57
C LEU A 32 -3.87 0.28 -1.35
N ILE A 33 -3.49 1.13 -2.31
CA ILE A 33 -3.71 2.58 -2.24
C ILE A 33 -5.21 2.90 -2.16
N LEU A 34 -6.05 2.25 -2.97
CA LEU A 34 -7.49 2.45 -2.94
C LEU A 34 -8.08 2.09 -1.57
N LEU A 35 -7.68 0.95 -1.01
CA LEU A 35 -8.12 0.49 0.31
C LEU A 35 -7.65 1.45 1.43
N MET A 36 -6.38 1.85 1.41
CA MET A 36 -5.83 2.80 2.39
C MET A 36 -6.56 4.14 2.37
N LEU A 37 -6.88 4.65 1.18
CA LEU A 37 -7.65 5.88 1.03
C LEU A 37 -9.09 5.69 1.50
N ALA A 38 -9.78 4.63 1.08
CA ALA A 38 -11.17 4.35 1.46
C ALA A 38 -11.36 4.17 2.97
N ALA A 39 -10.40 3.53 3.65
CA ALA A 39 -10.43 3.36 5.10
C ALA A 39 -10.01 4.63 5.87
N SER A 40 -9.40 5.60 5.18
CA SER A 40 -9.01 6.88 5.78
C SER A 40 -10.18 7.86 5.87
N ARG A 41 -10.09 8.81 6.81
CA ARG A 41 -11.12 9.82 7.01
C ARG A 41 -11.34 10.64 5.73
N SER A 42 -12.61 10.76 5.31
CA SER A 42 -13.01 11.49 4.10
C SER A 42 -12.41 10.92 2.80
N ASN A 43 -12.08 9.62 2.76
CA ASN A 43 -11.45 8.94 1.63
C ASN A 43 -10.15 9.61 1.18
N ARG A 44 -9.41 10.19 2.14
CA ARG A 44 -8.27 11.08 1.91
C ARG A 44 -7.16 10.79 2.92
N ALA A 45 -5.91 10.83 2.47
CA ALA A 45 -4.73 10.66 3.30
C ALA A 45 -3.56 11.50 2.77
N SER A 46 -2.68 11.97 3.67
CA SER A 46 -1.41 12.54 3.25
C SER A 46 -0.51 11.49 2.58
N LEU A 47 0.40 11.96 1.73
CA LEU A 47 1.40 11.08 1.13
C LEU A 47 2.24 10.34 2.18
N ALA A 48 2.60 11.03 3.27
CA ALA A 48 3.31 10.45 4.40
C ALA A 48 2.54 9.29 5.05
N LYS A 49 1.24 9.49 5.33
CA LYS A 49 0.38 8.44 5.88
C LYS A 49 0.34 7.20 5.00
N LEU A 50 0.19 7.40 3.69
CA LEU A 50 0.17 6.31 2.71
C LEU A 50 1.49 5.53 2.69
N HIS A 51 2.63 6.22 2.77
CA HIS A 51 3.93 5.57 2.86
C HIS A 51 4.13 4.78 4.17
N ILE A 52 3.67 5.31 5.32
CA ILE A 52 3.76 4.60 6.60
C ILE A 52 2.96 3.29 6.55
N LEU A 53 1.70 3.35 6.06
CA LEU A 53 0.86 2.17 5.92
C LEU A 53 1.47 1.16 4.94
N ASN A 54 1.94 1.61 3.77
CA ASN A 54 2.61 0.76 2.79
C ASN A 54 3.87 0.10 3.37
N ASP A 55 4.72 0.85 4.07
CA ASP A 55 5.93 0.31 4.68
C ASP A 55 5.60 -0.71 5.78
N ALA A 56 4.59 -0.42 6.61
CA ALA A 56 4.15 -1.35 7.65
C ALA A 56 3.69 -2.69 7.06
N ILE A 57 2.87 -2.65 6.02
CA ILE A 57 2.31 -3.83 5.36
C ILE A 57 3.41 -4.61 4.62
N ARG A 58 4.17 -3.93 3.76
CA ARG A 58 5.19 -4.57 2.91
C ARG A 58 6.37 -5.11 3.71
N SER A 59 6.76 -4.41 4.78
CA SER A 59 7.92 -4.78 5.61
C SER A 59 7.53 -5.56 6.86
N ASN A 60 6.27 -6.01 6.99
CA ASN A 60 5.73 -6.74 8.14
C ASN A 60 6.00 -6.04 9.50
N GLN A 61 5.87 -4.70 9.55
CA GLN A 61 6.06 -3.90 10.77
C GLN A 61 4.71 -3.61 11.47
N ILE A 62 3.82 -4.61 11.54
CA ILE A 62 2.45 -4.43 12.05
C ILE A 62 2.43 -4.10 13.55
N SER A 63 3.33 -4.66 14.35
CA SER A 63 3.51 -4.31 15.76
C SER A 63 3.85 -2.82 15.93
N ARG A 64 4.82 -2.33 15.14
CA ARG A 64 5.19 -0.91 15.15
C ARG A 64 4.04 -0.02 14.69
N LEU A 65 3.26 -0.45 13.70
CA LEU A 65 2.07 0.29 13.27
C LEU A 65 1.01 0.35 14.38
N ARG A 66 0.81 -0.75 15.11
CA ARG A 66 -0.09 -0.80 16.28
C ARG A 66 0.32 0.25 17.31
N ASP A 67 1.59 0.23 17.74
CA ASP A 67 2.17 1.21 18.66
C ASP A 67 2.00 2.65 18.12
N ALA A 68 2.26 2.84 16.82
CA ALA A 68 2.11 4.13 16.14
C ALA A 68 0.66 4.62 16.08
N THR A 69 -0.34 3.75 16.23
CA THR A 69 -1.77 4.10 16.26
C THR A 69 -2.39 4.13 17.65
N ASP A 70 -1.70 3.62 18.67
CA ASP A 70 -2.20 3.57 20.05
C ASP A 70 -2.04 4.93 20.76
N ALA A 71 -3.12 5.42 21.37
CA ALA A 71 -3.16 6.71 22.05
C ALA A 71 -2.20 6.78 23.25
N GLU A 72 -2.05 5.67 23.97
CA GLU A 72 -1.28 5.59 25.23
C GLU A 72 0.21 5.30 25.00
N THR A 73 0.56 4.78 23.83
CA THR A 73 1.94 4.43 23.50
C THR A 73 2.76 5.67 23.12
N LYS A 74 3.97 5.75 23.67
CA LYS A 74 4.94 6.80 23.32
C LYS A 74 5.24 6.77 21.82
N ILE A 75 5.08 7.92 21.17
CA ILE A 75 5.35 8.08 19.74
C ILE A 75 6.85 7.93 19.48
N LEU A 76 7.23 6.86 18.81
CA LEU A 76 8.58 6.65 18.30
C LEU A 76 8.66 7.09 16.84
N PRO A 77 9.71 7.81 16.41
CA PRO A 77 9.83 8.26 15.03
C PRO A 77 9.70 7.11 14.01
N TRP A 78 8.96 7.34 12.93
CA TRP A 78 8.90 6.42 11.80
C TRP A 78 10.01 6.78 10.82
N ASN A 79 10.95 5.87 10.58
CA ASN A 79 12.02 6.09 9.60
C ASN A 79 11.47 5.88 8.19
N LEU A 80 10.81 6.91 7.65
CA LEU A 80 10.09 6.84 6.38
C LEU A 80 11.07 6.69 5.21
N ARG A 81 11.07 5.51 4.59
CA ARG A 81 11.79 5.27 3.34
C ARG A 81 10.84 5.48 2.16
N VAL A 82 11.15 6.46 1.31
CA VAL A 82 10.39 6.69 0.07
C VAL A 82 10.68 5.56 -0.90
N GLU A 83 9.66 4.77 -1.21
CA GLU A 83 9.77 3.64 -2.13
C GLU A 83 9.39 4.06 -3.56
N PRO A 84 10.31 3.97 -4.55
CA PRO A 84 10.02 4.40 -5.93
C PRO A 84 8.87 3.64 -6.59
N ALA A 85 8.73 2.35 -6.29
CA ALA A 85 7.64 1.53 -6.81
C ALA A 85 6.27 1.97 -6.28
N PHE A 86 6.21 2.48 -5.04
CA PHE A 86 4.99 3.03 -4.47
C PHE A 86 4.64 4.38 -5.10
N ALA A 87 5.64 5.25 -5.31
CA ALA A 87 5.44 6.52 -6.02
C ALA A 87 4.87 6.29 -7.43
N ARG A 88 5.40 5.31 -8.17
CA ARG A 88 4.86 4.94 -9.49
C ARG A 88 3.42 4.40 -9.42
N ALA A 89 3.08 3.65 -8.37
CA ALA A 89 1.71 3.20 -8.17
C ALA A 89 0.74 4.37 -7.91
N ILE A 90 1.19 5.40 -7.18
CA ILE A 90 0.43 6.65 -7.01
C ILE A 90 0.21 7.31 -8.37
N ASP A 91 1.22 7.39 -9.23
CA ASP A 91 1.09 7.96 -10.57
C ASP A 91 0.03 7.21 -11.39
N PHE A 92 -0.04 5.87 -11.30
CA PHE A 92 -1.09 5.10 -11.95
C PHE A 92 -2.48 5.40 -11.36
N VAL A 93 -2.62 5.44 -10.03
CA VAL A 93 -3.90 5.73 -9.37
C VAL A 93 -4.43 7.11 -9.79
N VAL A 94 -3.55 8.11 -9.90
CA VAL A 94 -3.91 9.46 -10.33
C VAL A 94 -4.16 9.54 -11.83
N GLY A 95 -3.29 8.93 -12.64
CA GLY A 95 -3.41 8.89 -14.11
C GLY A 95 -4.70 8.21 -14.57
N GLU A 96 -5.12 7.15 -13.88
CA GLU A 96 -6.39 6.45 -14.10
C GLU A 96 -7.61 7.18 -13.50
N ARG A 97 -7.41 8.36 -12.90
CA ARG A 97 -8.46 9.18 -12.28
C ARG A 97 -9.20 8.45 -11.16
N LEU A 98 -8.54 7.52 -10.47
CA LEU A 98 -9.07 6.84 -9.30
C LEU A 98 -8.86 7.68 -8.03
N ALA A 99 -7.79 8.47 -8.00
CA ALA A 99 -7.59 9.50 -6.99
C ALA A 99 -7.14 10.81 -7.64
N GLU A 100 -7.21 11.88 -6.86
CA GLU A 100 -6.75 13.20 -7.24
C GLU A 100 -5.81 13.77 -6.17
N TRP A 101 -4.85 14.57 -6.61
CA TRP A 101 -4.01 15.35 -5.72
C TRP A 101 -4.84 16.44 -5.05
N THR A 102 -4.66 16.57 -3.74
CA THR A 102 -5.27 17.62 -2.93
C THR A 102 -4.26 18.13 -1.91
N LYS A 103 -4.64 19.20 -1.20
CA LYS A 103 -3.86 19.75 -0.09
C LYS A 103 -4.67 19.63 1.18
N ALA A 104 -4.06 19.09 2.23
CA ALA A 104 -4.66 19.04 3.55
C ALA A 104 -3.60 19.31 4.61
N GLY A 105 -3.89 20.26 5.51
CA GLY A 105 -2.93 20.68 6.54
C GLY A 105 -1.56 21.08 5.96
N GLY A 106 -1.57 21.76 4.80
CA GLY A 106 -0.36 22.21 4.10
C GLY A 106 0.42 21.11 3.35
N ARG A 107 0.01 19.83 3.42
CA ARG A 107 0.75 18.70 2.82
C ARG A 107 0.05 18.17 1.56
N ALA A 108 0.86 17.65 0.64
CA ALA A 108 0.39 16.87 -0.48
C ALA A 108 -0.38 15.64 0.03
N SER A 109 -1.60 15.50 -0.46
CA SER A 109 -2.53 14.45 -0.06
C SER A 109 -3.19 13.87 -1.30
N LEU A 110 -3.68 12.64 -1.20
CA LEU A 110 -4.54 12.03 -2.20
C LEU A 110 -5.94 11.85 -1.65
N LYS A 111 -6.93 12.01 -2.52
CA LYS A 111 -8.34 11.76 -2.24
C LYS A 111 -8.94 10.89 -3.33
N LEU A 112 -9.75 9.89 -2.96
CA LEU A 112 -10.48 9.10 -3.96
C LEU A 112 -11.47 9.98 -4.72
N THR A 113 -11.54 9.76 -6.03
CA THR A 113 -12.64 10.24 -6.86
C THR A 113 -13.86 9.31 -6.66
N LEU A 114 -15.01 9.66 -7.24
CA LEU A 114 -16.17 8.75 -7.26
C LEU A 114 -15.84 7.42 -7.95
N ARG A 115 -15.04 7.46 -9.04
CA ARG A 115 -14.59 6.28 -9.76
C ARG A 115 -13.67 5.42 -8.89
N GLY A 116 -12.72 6.03 -8.18
CA GLY A 116 -11.84 5.30 -7.26
C GLY A 116 -12.58 4.68 -6.08
N LEU A 117 -13.59 5.38 -5.56
CA LEU A 117 -14.45 4.82 -4.51
C LEU A 117 -15.25 3.61 -5.01
N ALA A 118 -15.80 3.68 -6.22
CA ALA A 118 -16.46 2.53 -6.84
C ALA A 118 -15.48 1.37 -7.04
N ALA A 119 -14.28 1.63 -7.55
CA ALA A 119 -13.24 0.61 -7.71
C ALA A 119 -12.84 -0.03 -6.37
N ALA A 120 -12.69 0.76 -5.30
CA ALA A 120 -12.41 0.24 -3.96
C ALA A 120 -13.52 -0.70 -3.46
N LYS A 121 -14.80 -0.39 -3.73
CA LYS A 121 -15.92 -1.27 -3.37
C LYS A 121 -15.95 -2.56 -4.18
N GLU A 122 -15.51 -2.54 -5.44
CA GLU A 122 -15.39 -3.77 -6.23
C GLU A 122 -14.32 -4.70 -5.65
N LEU A 123 -13.27 -4.16 -5.03
CA LEU A 123 -12.27 -4.98 -4.34
C LEU A 123 -12.90 -5.78 -3.20
N ASP A 124 -13.87 -5.24 -2.47
CA ASP A 124 -14.53 -5.95 -1.35
C ASP A 124 -15.34 -7.18 -1.81
N LYS A 125 -15.63 -7.31 -3.10
CA LYS A 125 -16.33 -8.46 -3.67
C LYS A 125 -15.39 -9.63 -4.00
N VAL A 126 -14.07 -9.43 -3.90
CA VAL A 126 -13.07 -10.46 -4.17
C VAL A 126 -12.61 -11.02 -2.82
N GLU A 127 -13.19 -12.16 -2.43
CA GLU A 127 -13.06 -12.73 -1.07
C GLU A 127 -11.62 -13.10 -0.71
N ASP A 128 -10.85 -13.66 -1.64
CA ASP A 128 -9.50 -14.20 -1.44
C ASP A 128 -8.39 -13.17 -1.71
N ALA A 129 -8.74 -11.91 -1.95
CA ALA A 129 -7.79 -10.87 -2.30
C ALA A 129 -7.49 -9.93 -1.14
N LEU A 130 -6.21 -9.82 -0.79
CA LEU A 130 -5.68 -8.84 0.16
C LEU A 130 -6.25 -9.01 1.59
N GLU A 131 -6.58 -10.23 2.01
CA GLU A 131 -7.23 -10.49 3.30
C GLU A 131 -6.45 -9.87 4.48
N GLN A 132 -5.14 -10.11 4.52
CA GLN A 132 -4.27 -9.61 5.60
C GLN A 132 -4.17 -8.09 5.55
N GLU A 133 -3.94 -7.53 4.36
CA GLU A 133 -3.80 -6.10 4.16
C GLU A 133 -5.09 -5.36 4.50
N ARG A 134 -6.26 -5.90 4.13
CA ARG A 134 -7.57 -5.33 4.49
C ARG A 134 -7.76 -5.29 5.99
N ALA A 135 -7.44 -6.37 6.70
CA ALA A 135 -7.57 -6.41 8.15
C ALA A 135 -6.69 -5.33 8.81
N ILE A 136 -5.42 -5.22 8.40
CA ILE A 136 -4.48 -4.20 8.89
C ILE A 136 -4.99 -2.79 8.57
N ILE A 137 -5.42 -2.55 7.33
CA ILE A 137 -5.91 -1.23 6.89
C ILE A 137 -7.17 -0.83 7.66
N ALA A 138 -8.13 -1.74 7.81
CA ALA A 138 -9.37 -1.50 8.53
C ALA A 138 -9.10 -1.15 10.01
N GLU A 139 -8.15 -1.84 10.65
CA GLU A 139 -7.80 -1.59 12.04
C GLU A 139 -7.08 -0.24 12.24
N HIS A 140 -6.12 0.09 11.37
CA HIS A 140 -5.15 1.15 11.66
C HIS A 140 -5.35 2.44 10.85
N ALA A 141 -5.88 2.38 9.62
CA ALA A 141 -5.90 3.55 8.73
C ALA A 141 -6.71 4.72 9.31
N LYS A 142 -7.83 4.46 9.99
CA LYS A 142 -8.64 5.53 10.62
C LYS A 142 -8.00 6.07 11.91
N LYS A 143 -7.26 5.23 12.64
CA LYS A 143 -6.57 5.58 13.91
C LYS A 143 -5.27 6.36 13.65
N LEU A 144 -4.60 6.10 12.54
CA LEU A 144 -3.43 6.86 12.09
C LEU A 144 -3.88 8.23 11.55
N THR A 145 -4.09 9.18 12.47
CA THR A 145 -4.49 10.55 12.13
C THR A 145 -3.32 11.34 11.57
N GLU A 146 -3.60 12.41 10.81
CA GLU A 146 -2.56 13.28 10.27
C GLU A 146 -1.72 13.98 11.36
N ILE A 147 -2.31 14.20 12.54
CA ILE A 147 -1.60 14.69 13.73
C ILE A 147 -0.56 13.66 14.18
N ARG A 148 -0.96 12.38 14.29
CA ARG A 148 -0.04 11.30 14.66
C ARG A 148 1.05 11.11 13.60
N VAL A 149 0.70 11.20 12.32
CA VAL A 149 1.67 11.14 11.22
C VAL A 149 2.73 12.24 11.37
N SER A 150 2.31 13.48 11.64
CA SER A 150 3.25 14.59 11.84
C SER A 150 4.20 14.34 13.01
N ALA A 151 3.68 13.81 14.13
CA ALA A 151 4.48 13.44 15.29
C ALA A 151 5.46 12.28 15.00
N LEU A 152 5.04 11.26 14.24
CA LEU A 152 5.90 10.16 13.80
C LEU A 152 7.04 10.64 12.89
N LEU A 153 6.84 11.71 12.13
CA LEU A 153 7.87 12.32 11.30
C LEU A 153 8.78 13.29 12.06
N GLY A 154 8.49 13.57 13.34
CA GLY A 154 9.24 14.54 14.14
C GLY A 154 9.02 16.00 13.69
N GLU A 155 7.93 16.27 12.98
CA GLU A 155 7.58 17.63 12.56
C GLU A 155 7.11 18.44 13.78
N ARG A 156 7.59 19.69 13.92
CA ARG A 156 7.05 20.60 14.93
C ARG A 156 5.62 20.99 14.56
N PRO A 157 4.68 21.04 15.52
CA PRO A 157 3.36 21.59 15.25
C PRO A 157 3.51 23.03 14.77
N ALA A 158 2.81 23.39 13.69
CA ALA A 158 2.72 24.77 13.25
C ALA A 158 2.02 25.57 14.36
N LEU A 159 2.71 26.58 14.88
CA LEU A 159 2.18 27.57 15.83
C LEU A 159 1.06 28.39 15.18
#